data_AF-A0A7W0SRE2-F1
#
_entry.id   AF-A0A7W0SRE2-F1
#
_cell.length_a   1.000
_cell.length_b   1.000
_cell.length_c   1.000
_cell.angle_alpha   90.00
_cell.angle_beta   90.00
_cell.angle_gamma   90.00
#
_symmetry.space_group_name_H-M   'P 1'
#
loop_
_entity.id
_entity.type
_entity.pdbx_description
1 polymer ?
#
loop_
_entity_poly.entity_id
_entity_poly.type
_entity_poly.pdbx_seq_one_letter_code
_entity_poly.pdbx_strand_id
1 'polypeptide(L)' 'EQRDVIQQMYFDGMSQSQIAERTGLPLGTVKSRTLLAMRRLRSKLGEGAR' A
#
# COMPACT_ATOMS: atom_id res chain seq x y z
N GLU A 1 1.40 6.08 6.92
CA GLU A 1 1.39 6.19 5.44
C GLU A 1 1.38 4.86 4.70
N GLN A 2 2.44 4.05 4.69
CA GLN A 2 2.47 2.78 3.91
C GLN A 2 1.41 1.75 4.35
N ARG A 3 1.22 1.58 5.66
CA ARG A 3 0.14 0.74 6.22
C ARG A 3 -1.24 1.19 5.75
N ASP A 4 -1.45 2.50 5.72
CA ASP A 4 -2.74 3.10 5.45
C ASP A 4 -3.18 2.87 4.00
N VAL A 5 -2.26 3.01 3.04
CA VAL A 5 -2.52 2.66 1.63
C VAL A 5 -2.86 1.18 1.46
N ILE A 6 -2.16 0.28 2.16
CA ILE A 6 -2.48 -1.16 2.12
C ILE A 6 -3.83 -1.44 2.77
N GLN A 7 -4.15 -0.75 3.87
CA GLN A 7 -5.44 -0.90 4.54
C GLN A 7 -6.59 -0.50 3.60
N GLN A 8 -6.49 0.68 3.00
CA GLN A 8 -7.52 1.18 2.06
C GLN A 8 -7.66 0.28 0.83
N MET A 9 -6.57 -0.30 0.32
CA MET A 9 -6.63 -1.20 -0.83
C MET A 9 -7.27 -2.55 -0.51
N TYR A 10 -6.82 -3.21 0.56
CA TYR A 10 -7.18 -4.61 0.83
C TYR A 10 -8.38 -4.78 1.76
N PHE A 11 -8.65 -3.80 2.63
CA PHE A 11 -9.78 -3.85 3.57
C PHE A 11 -10.92 -2.94 3.13
N ASP A 12 -10.62 -1.77 2.57
CA ASP A 12 -11.66 -0.84 2.08
C ASP A 12 -11.94 -1.02 0.57
N GLY A 13 -11.21 -1.91 -0.12
CA GLY A 13 -11.43 -2.24 -1.54
C GLY A 13 -11.13 -1.11 -2.53
N MET A 14 -10.45 -0.05 -2.09
CA MET A 14 -10.18 1.12 -2.92
C MET A 14 -9.07 0.86 -3.94
N SER A 15 -9.25 1.37 -5.16
CA SER A 15 -8.19 1.44 -6.16
C SER A 15 -7.14 2.49 -5.79
N GLN A 16 -5.94 2.39 -6.37
CA GLN A 16 -4.88 3.38 -6.14
C GLN A 16 -5.25 4.80 -6.61
N SER A 17 -6.10 4.94 -7.64
CA SER A 17 -6.60 6.24 -8.09
C SER A 17 -7.62 6.82 -7.12
N GLN A 18 -8.54 5.99 -6.61
CA GLN A 18 -9.49 6.42 -5.58
C GLN A 18 -8.76 6.87 -4.29
N ILE A 19 -7.68 6.19 -3.92
CA ILE A 19 -6.86 6.59 -2.77
C ILE A 19 -6.14 7.92 -3.06
N ALA A 20 -5.60 8.11 -4.26
CA ALA A 20 -4.96 9.37 -4.66
C ALA A 20 -5.94 10.55 -4.58
N GLU A 21 -7.14 10.38 -5.11
CA GLU A 21 -8.22 11.37 -5.05
C GLU A 21 -8.63 11.67 -3.59
N ARG A 22 -8.87 10.63 -2.78
CA ARG A 22 -9.29 10.78 -1.38
C ARG A 22 -8.23 11.45 -0.50
N THR A 23 -6.95 11.17 -0.75
CA THR A 23 -5.84 11.64 0.09
C THR A 23 -5.19 12.92 -0.41
N GLY A 24 -5.51 13.36 -1.64
CA GLY A 24 -4.84 14.49 -2.30
C GLY A 24 -3.38 14.20 -2.71
N LEU A 25 -2.94 12.93 -2.61
CA LEU A 25 -1.58 12.54 -2.97
C LEU A 25 -1.48 12.26 -4.47
N PRO A 26 -0.33 12.56 -5.12
CA PRO A 26 -0.10 12.12 -6.49
C PRO A 26 -0.22 10.61 -6.65
N LEU A 27 -0.82 10.14 -7.74
CA LEU A 27 -0.97 8.70 -8.01
C LEU A 27 0.37 7.93 -8.00
N GLY A 28 1.44 8.57 -8.47
CA GLY A 28 2.80 8.01 -8.39
C GLY A 28 3.28 7.79 -6.95
N THR A 29 2.91 8.68 -6.03
CA THR A 29 3.21 8.57 -4.59
C THR A 29 2.43 7.42 -3.97
N VAL A 30 1.15 7.24 -4.31
CA VAL A 30 0.35 6.11 -3.85
C VAL A 30 0.98 4.80 -4.33
N LYS A 31 1.32 4.70 -5.63
CA LYS A 31 1.98 3.53 -6.22
C LYS A 31 3.29 3.16 -5.53
N SER A 32 4.18 4.13 -5.32
CA SER A 32 5.47 3.88 -4.68
C SER A 32 5.30 3.46 -3.21
N ARG A 33 4.35 4.04 -2.49
CA ARG A 33 3.99 3.63 -1.12
C ARG A 33 3.45 2.21 -1.08
N THR A 34 2.53 1.83 -1.98
CA THR A 34 2.04 0.44 -2.10
C THR A 34 3.20 -0.53 -2.33
N LEU A 35 4.09 -0.24 -3.29
CA LEU A 35 5.22 -1.10 -3.62
C LEU A 35 6.14 -1.31 -2.41
N LEU A 36 6.51 -0.23 -1.72
CA LEU A 36 7.37 -0.31 -0.54
C LEU A 36 6.71 -1.08 0.61
N ALA A 37 5.40 -0.88 0.81
CA ALA A 37 4.64 -1.60 1.82
C ALA A 37 4.61 -3.11 1.53
N MET A 38 4.31 -3.50 0.29
CA MET A 38 4.29 -4.91 -0.12
C MET A 38 5.67 -5.57 -0.01
N ARG A 39 6.75 -4.86 -0.36
CA ARG A 39 8.13 -5.36 -0.18
C ARG A 39 8.44 -5.61 1.30
N ARG A 40 8.02 -4.71 2.19
CA ARG A 40 8.19 -4.87 3.65
C ARG A 40 7.38 -6.04 4.19
N LEU A 41 6.13 -6.19 3.76
CA LEU A 41 5.30 -7.35 4.13
C LEU A 41 5.94 -8.67 3.68
N ARG A 42 6.45 -8.71 2.44
CA ARG A 42 7.15 -9.90 1.93
C ARG A 42 8.40 -10.24 2.74
N SER A 43 9.23 -9.27 3.12
CA SER A 43 10.40 -9.57 3.97
C SER A 43 9.97 -10.12 5.32
N LYS A 44 9.02 -9.46 6.01
CA LYS A 44 8.55 -9.92 7.32
C LYS A 44 7.89 -11.29 7.31
N LEU A 45 7.07 -11.57 6.29
CA LEU A 45 6.35 -12.85 6.16
C LEU A 45 7.23 -13.96 5.56
N GLY A 46 8.14 -13.61 4.65
CA GLY A 46 9.06 -14.55 4.00
C GLY A 46 10.24 -14.96 4.88
N GLU A 47 10.65 -14.12 5.83
CA GLU A 47 11.63 -14.48 6.87
C GLU A 47 11.01 -15.40 7.94
N GLY A 48 9.72 -15.26 8.25
CA GLY A 48 9.00 -16.15 9.16
C GLY A 48 8.53 -17.48 8.56
N ALA A 49 8.71 -17.66 7.24
CA ALA A 49 8.35 -18.88 6.50
C ALA A 49 9.56 -19.80 6.22
N ARG A 50 10.71 -19.55 6.87
CA ARG A 50 11.90 -20.40 6.83
C ARG A 50 12.10 -21.11 8.16
#